data_AF-A0A935N1W3-F1
#
_entry.id   AF-A0A935N1W3-F1
#
_cell.length_a   1.000
_cell.length_b   1.000
_cell.length_c   1.000
_cell.angle_alpha   90.00
_cell.angle_beta   90.00
_cell.angle_gamma   90.00
#
_symmetry.space_group_name_H-M   'P 1'
#
loop_
_entity.id
_entity.type
_entity.pdbx_description
1 polymer ?
#
loop_
_entity_poly.entity_id
_entity_poly.type
_entity_poly.pdbx_seq_one_letter_code
_entity_poly.pdbx_strand_id
1 'polypeptide(L)'
;WRAATSTAAIIFPPKIPLSLRDGEVRSLNLPEQASYAALMALASPERGTSRFSGLRPAMLASKLTPTAQMDIVRAALSVKDHKLADLHTDYLMSSLDAKKVFSNIRAQYALHGREQDFRTIQREVALRRIQHEAAAQSASAMIDF
;
A
#
# COMPACT_ATOMS: atom_id res chain seq x y z
N TRP A 1 38.42 11.03 0.50
CA TRP A 1 37.22 11.74 0.04
C TRP A 1 36.87 11.34 -1.37
N ARG A 2 36.07 10.28 -1.57
CA ARG A 2 35.22 10.09 -2.75
C ARG A 2 33.99 9.28 -2.33
N ALA A 3 32.82 9.92 -2.46
CA ALA A 3 31.52 9.36 -2.14
C ALA A 3 31.12 8.33 -3.20
N ALA A 4 30.71 7.15 -2.77
CA ALA A 4 30.02 6.17 -3.60
C ALA A 4 28.51 6.38 -3.40
N THR A 5 27.90 7.22 -4.22
CA THR A 5 26.45 7.35 -4.28
C THR A 5 25.92 6.26 -5.21
N SER A 6 25.54 5.11 -4.63
CA SER A 6 24.79 4.08 -5.34
C SER A 6 23.32 4.52 -5.44
N THR A 7 23.01 5.36 -6.42
CA THR A 7 21.63 5.62 -6.83
C THR A 7 21.13 4.43 -7.61
N ALA A 8 20.36 3.56 -6.95
CA ALA A 8 19.52 2.58 -7.62
C ALA A 8 18.46 3.33 -8.45
N ALA A 9 18.79 3.63 -9.70
CA ALA A 9 17.84 4.18 -10.64
C ALA A 9 16.76 3.12 -10.91
N ILE A 10 15.53 3.39 -10.46
CA ILE A 10 14.36 2.63 -10.89
C ILE A 10 14.17 2.97 -12.37
N ILE A 11 14.59 2.06 -13.25
CA ILE A 11 14.36 2.18 -14.69
C ILE A 11 12.87 1.93 -14.92
N PHE A 12 12.08 3.00 -15.00
CA PHE A 12 10.75 2.94 -15.57
C PHE A 12 10.89 2.80 -17.09
N PRO A 13 10.29 1.79 -17.74
CA PRO A 13 10.31 1.68 -19.20
C PRO A 13 9.71 2.94 -19.84
N PRO A 14 10.21 3.34 -21.02
CA PRO A 14 9.80 4.59 -21.67
C PRO A 14 8.32 4.54 -22.03
N LYS A 15 7.55 5.51 -21.50
CA LYS A 15 6.18 5.91 -21.88
C LYS A 15 5.38 4.82 -22.61
N ILE A 16 4.90 3.83 -21.87
CA ILE A 16 3.75 3.04 -22.31
C ILE A 16 2.56 4.01 -22.32
N PRO A 17 1.86 4.22 -23.44
CA PRO A 17 0.58 4.93 -23.42
C PRO A 17 -0.42 4.04 -22.69
N LEU A 18 -0.45 4.14 -21.36
CA LEU A 18 -1.53 3.67 -20.53
C LEU A 18 -2.73 4.58 -20.82
N SER A 19 -3.46 4.31 -21.89
CA SER A 19 -4.72 5.01 -22.18
C SER A 19 -5.84 3.99 -22.34
N LEU A 20 -6.35 3.51 -21.22
CA LEU A 20 -7.72 3.00 -21.20
C LEU A 20 -8.67 4.19 -21.32
N ARG A 21 -9.74 4.04 -22.08
CA ARG A 21 -10.81 5.04 -22.15
C ARG A 21 -11.51 5.13 -20.80
N ASP A 22 -12.05 6.29 -20.46
CA ASP A 22 -12.73 6.48 -19.18
C ASP A 22 -13.90 5.51 -18.95
N GLY A 23 -14.61 5.14 -20.03
CA GLY A 23 -15.68 4.14 -19.98
C GLY A 23 -15.17 2.73 -19.65
N GLU A 24 -13.98 2.36 -20.16
CA GLU A 24 -13.36 1.06 -19.88
C GLU A 24 -12.91 1.00 -18.41
N VAL A 25 -12.30 2.06 -17.89
CA VAL A 25 -11.88 2.14 -16.49
C VAL A 25 -13.08 2.04 -15.54
N ARG A 26 -14.20 2.71 -15.85
CA ARG A 26 -15.41 2.64 -15.02
C ARG A 26 -16.07 1.26 -15.00
N SER A 27 -15.82 0.44 -16.03
CA SER A 27 -16.34 -0.92 -16.10
C SER A 27 -15.54 -1.94 -15.27
N LEU A 28 -14.33 -1.57 -14.83
CA LEU A 28 -13.46 -2.41 -14.00
C LEU A 28 -13.97 -2.48 -12.55
N ASN A 29 -13.55 -3.51 -11.82
CA ASN A 29 -13.81 -3.57 -10.38
C ASN A 29 -12.93 -2.56 -9.61
N LEU A 30 -13.30 -2.27 -8.35
CA LEU A 30 -12.60 -1.27 -7.54
C LEU A 30 -11.08 -1.55 -7.37
N PRO A 31 -10.62 -2.79 -7.11
CA PRO A 31 -9.19 -3.10 -7.09
C PRO A 31 -8.45 -2.72 -8.39
N GLU A 32 -9.01 -3.06 -9.55
CA GLU A 32 -8.42 -2.75 -10.86
C GLU A 32 -8.42 -1.24 -11.13
N GLN A 33 -9.51 -0.54 -10.80
CA GLN A 33 -9.57 0.93 -10.91
C GLN A 33 -8.50 1.60 -10.04
N ALA A 34 -8.29 1.10 -8.81
CA ALA A 34 -7.30 1.63 -7.89
C ALA A 34 -5.87 1.38 -8.39
N SER A 35 -5.55 0.16 -8.85
CA SER A 35 -4.24 -0.16 -9.46
C SER A 35 -3.99 0.69 -10.70
N TYR A 36 -4.99 0.86 -11.58
CA TYR A 36 -4.84 1.73 -12.75
C TYR A 36 -4.60 3.19 -12.37
N ALA A 37 -5.38 3.74 -11.43
CA ALA A 37 -5.19 5.11 -10.97
C ALA A 37 -3.83 5.31 -10.29
N ALA A 38 -3.36 4.33 -9.52
CA ALA A 38 -2.04 4.32 -8.90
C ALA A 38 -0.92 4.33 -9.96
N LEU A 39 -1.01 3.47 -10.97
CA LEU A 39 -0.08 3.45 -12.10
C LEU A 39 -0.06 4.79 -12.83
N MET A 40 -1.24 5.38 -13.08
CA MET A 40 -1.34 6.70 -13.72
C MET A 40 -0.70 7.81 -12.88
N ALA A 41 -0.89 7.80 -11.56
CA ALA A 41 -0.28 8.77 -10.65
C ALA A 41 1.25 8.67 -10.64
N LEU A 42 1.81 7.46 -10.79
CA LEU A 42 3.25 7.23 -10.83
C LEU A 42 3.86 7.54 -12.21
N ALA A 43 3.21 7.09 -13.30
CA ALA A 43 3.73 7.20 -14.66
C ALA A 43 3.44 8.56 -15.32
N SER A 44 2.39 9.25 -14.90
CA SER A 44 1.99 10.56 -15.45
C SER A 44 1.33 11.43 -14.38
N PRO A 45 2.12 11.97 -13.42
CA PRO A 45 1.60 12.69 -12.25
C PRO A 45 0.65 13.85 -12.60
N GLU A 46 0.92 14.56 -13.69
CA GLU A 46 0.09 15.69 -14.18
C GLU A 46 -1.37 15.31 -14.44
N ARG A 47 -1.63 14.07 -14.86
CA ARG A 47 -2.98 13.57 -15.20
C ARG A 47 -3.51 12.56 -14.19
N GLY A 48 -2.61 11.79 -13.57
CA GLY A 48 -2.95 10.66 -12.71
C GLY A 48 -3.33 11.06 -11.29
N THR A 49 -2.70 12.11 -10.74
CA THR A 49 -2.92 12.49 -9.33
C THR A 49 -4.37 12.86 -9.04
N SER A 50 -5.02 13.62 -9.92
CA SER A 50 -6.44 13.98 -9.75
C SER A 50 -7.37 12.77 -9.80
N ARG A 51 -7.05 11.76 -10.63
CA ARG A 51 -7.84 10.52 -10.70
C ARG A 51 -7.67 9.70 -9.44
N PHE A 52 -6.43 9.54 -8.99
CA PHE A 52 -6.11 8.81 -7.78
C PHE A 52 -6.75 9.47 -6.54
N SER A 53 -6.68 10.79 -6.43
CA SER A 53 -7.37 11.53 -5.34
C SER A 53 -8.89 11.40 -5.41
N GLY A 54 -9.48 11.32 -6.61
CA GLY A 54 -10.91 11.11 -6.80
C GLY A 54 -11.41 9.76 -6.28
N LEU A 55 -10.60 8.71 -6.37
CA LEU A 55 -10.92 7.38 -5.85
C LEU A 55 -10.62 7.21 -4.35
N ARG A 56 -9.97 8.19 -3.73
CA ARG A 56 -9.52 8.12 -2.33
C ARG A 56 -10.62 7.72 -1.34
N PRO A 57 -11.86 8.26 -1.38
CA PRO A 57 -12.90 7.86 -0.44
C PRO A 57 -13.23 6.36 -0.54
N ALA A 58 -13.29 5.83 -1.76
CA ALA A 58 -13.57 4.41 -1.98
C ALA A 58 -12.43 3.50 -1.52
N MET A 59 -11.17 3.92 -1.74
CA MET A 59 -9.99 3.18 -1.29
C MET A 59 -9.89 3.15 0.25
N LEU A 60 -10.20 4.26 0.92
CA LEU A 60 -10.24 4.32 2.39
C LEU A 60 -11.34 3.43 2.99
N ALA A 61 -12.47 3.30 2.29
CA ALA A 61 -13.62 2.53 2.77
C ALA A 61 -13.51 1.02 2.50
N SER A 62 -12.52 0.58 1.73
CA SER A 62 -12.48 -0.79 1.19
C SER A 62 -11.18 -1.52 1.49
N LYS A 63 -11.29 -2.77 1.95
CA LYS A 63 -10.15 -3.69 2.00
C LYS A 63 -9.97 -4.38 0.64
N LEU A 64 -9.06 -3.85 -0.16
CA LEU A 64 -8.78 -4.34 -1.52
C LEU A 64 -7.82 -5.55 -1.51
N THR A 65 -7.57 -6.11 -2.70
CA THR A 65 -6.62 -7.22 -2.88
C THR A 65 -5.19 -6.80 -2.52
N PRO A 66 -4.31 -7.71 -2.07
CA PRO A 66 -2.93 -7.36 -1.70
C PRO A 66 -2.16 -6.65 -2.82
N THR A 67 -2.38 -7.05 -4.06
CA THR A 67 -1.78 -6.40 -5.24
C THR A 67 -2.21 -4.94 -5.35
N ALA A 68 -3.53 -4.67 -5.32
CA ALA A 68 -4.05 -3.31 -5.40
C ALA A 68 -3.60 -2.46 -4.20
N GLN A 69 -3.58 -3.04 -2.99
CA GLN A 69 -3.06 -2.36 -1.81
C GLN A 69 -1.60 -1.94 -1.98
N MET A 70 -0.73 -2.79 -2.54
CA MET A 70 0.67 -2.45 -2.79
C MET A 70 0.81 -1.32 -3.82
N ASP A 71 0.01 -1.34 -4.89
CA ASP A 71 0.00 -0.26 -5.89
C ASP A 71 -0.45 1.07 -5.28
N ILE A 72 -1.49 1.04 -4.45
CA ILE A 72 -1.98 2.20 -3.70
C ILE A 72 -0.91 2.73 -2.76
N VAL A 73 -0.20 1.88 -2.00
CA VAL A 73 0.89 2.32 -1.10
C VAL A 73 1.96 3.08 -1.87
N ARG A 74 2.40 2.57 -3.03
CA ARG A 74 3.42 3.23 -3.87
C ARG A 74 2.94 4.60 -4.35
N ALA A 75 1.72 4.65 -4.91
CA ALA A 75 1.16 5.90 -5.41
C ALA A 75 0.90 6.91 -4.29
N ALA A 76 0.33 6.47 -3.17
CA ALA A 76 0.02 7.30 -2.01
C ALA A 76 1.28 7.93 -1.41
N LEU A 77 2.38 7.17 -1.28
CA LEU A 77 3.66 7.72 -0.82
C LEU A 77 4.22 8.75 -1.81
N SER A 78 4.12 8.49 -3.12
CA SER A 78 4.56 9.43 -4.17
C SER A 78 3.79 10.76 -4.14
N VAL A 79 2.46 10.71 -3.95
CA VAL A 79 1.61 11.91 -3.86
C VAL A 79 1.47 12.47 -2.43
N LYS A 80 2.24 11.94 -1.47
CA LYS A 80 2.25 12.35 -0.06
C LYS A 80 0.91 12.18 0.69
N ASP A 81 0.06 11.25 0.26
CA ASP A 81 -1.14 10.85 1.01
C ASP A 81 -0.78 9.78 2.05
N HIS A 82 -0.11 10.22 3.11
CA HIS A 82 0.42 9.34 4.16
C HIS A 82 -0.68 8.52 4.85
N LYS A 83 -1.86 9.10 5.07
CA LYS A 83 -2.98 8.39 5.71
C LYS A 83 -3.42 7.18 4.89
N LEU A 84 -3.51 7.33 3.56
CA LEU A 84 -3.91 6.25 2.67
C LEU A 84 -2.81 5.18 2.59
N ALA A 85 -1.54 5.59 2.51
CA ALA A 85 -0.41 4.67 2.52
C ALA A 85 -0.36 3.82 3.81
N ASP A 86 -0.51 4.48 4.95
CA ASP A 86 -0.41 3.84 6.27
C ASP A 86 -1.57 2.85 6.47
N LEU A 87 -2.80 3.20 6.08
CA LEU A 87 -3.97 2.31 6.14
C LEU A 87 -3.77 1.03 5.33
N HIS A 88 -3.36 1.15 4.06
CA HIS A 88 -3.18 -0.05 3.22
C HIS A 88 -1.96 -0.86 3.64
N THR A 89 -0.94 -0.22 4.21
CA THR A 89 0.20 -0.90 4.82
C THR A 89 -0.23 -1.70 6.04
N ASP A 90 -1.13 -1.15 6.87
CA ASP A 90 -1.72 -1.84 8.01
C ASP A 90 -2.41 -3.14 7.60
N TYR A 91 -3.25 -3.07 6.55
CA TYR A 91 -3.93 -4.24 6.01
C TYR A 91 -2.98 -5.29 5.48
N LEU A 92 -1.95 -4.88 4.74
CA LEU A 92 -0.94 -5.78 4.19
C LEU A 92 -0.13 -6.46 5.31
N MET A 93 0.31 -5.70 6.30
CA MET A 93 1.09 -6.21 7.42
C MET A 93 0.27 -7.10 8.36
N SER A 94 -1.04 -6.86 8.46
CA SER A 94 -1.96 -7.71 9.22
C SER A 94 -2.28 -9.03 8.50
N SER A 95 -2.10 -9.11 7.18
CA SER A 95 -2.42 -10.29 6.37
C SER A 95 -1.45 -11.47 6.56
N LEU A 96 -1.86 -12.65 6.08
CA LEU A 96 -1.02 -13.85 6.01
C LEU A 96 0.15 -13.69 5.03
N ASP A 97 0.00 -12.82 4.03
CA ASP A 97 1.03 -12.55 3.02
C ASP A 97 2.06 -11.50 3.47
N ALA A 98 1.99 -11.01 4.70
CA ALA A 98 2.89 -9.97 5.23
C ALA A 98 4.37 -10.28 4.97
N LYS A 99 4.80 -11.55 5.12
CA LYS A 99 6.19 -11.97 4.86
C LYS A 99 6.62 -11.77 3.40
N LYS A 100 5.70 -11.95 2.45
CA LYS A 100 5.98 -11.81 1.01
C LYS A 100 6.12 -10.34 0.60
N VAL A 101 5.29 -9.47 1.17
CA VAL A 101 5.24 -8.05 0.82
C VAL A 101 6.17 -7.17 1.67
N PHE A 102 6.63 -7.68 2.82
CA PHE A 102 7.44 -6.95 3.81
C PHE A 102 8.59 -6.16 3.21
N SER A 103 9.48 -6.84 2.48
CA SER A 103 10.70 -6.21 1.96
C SER A 103 10.37 -5.11 0.94
N ASN A 104 9.29 -5.27 0.19
CA ASN A 104 8.82 -4.29 -0.78
C ASN A 104 8.27 -3.05 -0.07
N ILE A 105 7.37 -3.22 0.90
CA ILE A 105 6.78 -2.10 1.66
C ILE A 105 7.89 -1.34 2.41
N ARG A 106 8.80 -2.05 3.09
CA ARG A 106 9.91 -1.42 3.80
C ARG A 106 10.75 -0.54 2.87
N ALA A 107 11.06 -1.04 1.67
CA ALA A 107 11.80 -0.28 0.68
C ALA A 107 11.03 0.96 0.23
N GLN A 108 9.71 0.87 0.02
CA GLN A 108 8.90 2.04 -0.33
C GLN A 108 8.94 3.12 0.76
N TYR A 109 8.70 2.76 2.03
CA TYR A 109 8.77 3.75 3.11
C TYR A 109 10.16 4.36 3.24
N ALA A 110 11.21 3.57 3.02
CA ALA A 110 12.58 4.07 3.03
C ALA A 110 12.88 5.07 1.90
N LEU A 111 12.41 4.79 0.69
CA LEU A 111 12.54 5.71 -0.45
C LEU A 111 11.90 7.07 -0.18
N HIS A 112 10.90 7.13 0.70
CA HIS A 112 10.20 8.36 1.08
C HIS A 112 10.63 8.91 2.46
N GLY A 113 11.66 8.35 3.10
CA GLY A 113 12.18 8.81 4.41
C GLY A 113 11.23 8.58 5.59
N ARG A 114 10.34 7.57 5.48
CA ARG A 114 9.29 7.24 6.45
C ARG A 114 9.50 5.88 7.13
N GLU A 115 10.74 5.41 7.25
CA GLU A 115 11.05 4.12 7.88
C GLU A 115 10.52 4.02 9.31
N GLN A 116 10.51 5.15 10.02
CA GLN A 116 10.02 5.19 11.40
C GLN A 116 8.52 4.95 11.48
N ASP A 117 7.74 5.48 10.53
CA ASP A 117 6.30 5.29 10.47
C ASP A 117 5.97 3.82 10.17
N PHE A 118 6.71 3.21 9.23
CA PHE A 118 6.58 1.78 8.97
C PHE A 118 6.87 0.93 10.21
N ARG A 119 7.91 1.26 10.99
CA ARG A 119 8.21 0.58 12.27
C ARG A 119 7.10 0.75 13.30
N THR A 120 6.41 1.88 13.31
CA THR A 120 5.24 2.10 14.19
C THR A 120 4.09 1.19 13.80
N ILE A 121 3.74 1.14 12.50
CA ILE A 121 2.69 0.24 12.00
C ILE A 121 3.01 -1.22 12.35
N GLN A 122 4.26 -1.66 12.18
CA GLN A 122 4.68 -3.01 12.54
C GLN A 122 4.44 -3.33 14.02
N ARG A 123 4.80 -2.40 14.92
CA ARG A 123 4.57 -2.56 16.36
C ARG A 123 3.08 -2.66 16.66
N GLU A 124 2.26 -1.80 16.07
CA GLU A 124 0.80 -1.80 16.29
C GLU A 124 0.12 -3.07 15.77
N VAL A 125 0.55 -3.59 14.61
CA VAL A 125 0.08 -4.88 14.08
C VAL A 125 0.49 -6.03 14.99
N ALA A 126 1.74 -6.05 15.45
CA ALA A 126 2.21 -7.09 16.36
C ALA A 126 1.46 -7.09 17.69
N LEU A 127 1.24 -5.90 18.29
CA LEU A 127 0.47 -5.75 19.52
C LEU A 127 -0.97 -6.27 19.36
N ARG A 128 -1.65 -5.94 18.26
CA ARG A 128 -2.99 -6.46 17.97
C ARG A 128 -3.01 -7.99 17.83
N ARG A 129 -1.99 -8.60 17.21
CA ARG A 129 -1.89 -10.06 17.10
C ARG A 129 -1.80 -10.74 18.46
N ILE A 130 -0.92 -10.23 19.33
CA ILE A 130 -0.76 -10.74 20.70
C ILE A 130 -2.09 -10.63 21.47
N GLN A 131 -2.79 -9.50 21.36
CA GLN A 131 -4.09 -9.30 22.01
C GLN A 131 -5.15 -10.30 21.52
N HIS A 132 -5.22 -10.53 20.20
CA HIS A 132 -6.14 -11.50 19.61
C HIS A 132 -5.82 -12.94 20.03
N GLU A 133 -4.54 -13.31 20.07
CA GLU A 133 -4.10 -14.63 20.53
C GLU A 133 -4.42 -14.86 22.01
N ALA A 134 -4.17 -13.86 22.86
CA ALA A 134 -4.52 -13.92 24.28
C ALA A 134 -6.03 -14.07 24.50
N ALA A 135 -6.85 -13.32 23.75
CA ALA A 135 -8.31 -13.42 23.81
C ALA A 135 -8.82 -14.79 23.33
N ALA A 136 -8.23 -15.35 22.26
CA ALA A 136 -8.60 -16.67 21.77
C ALA A 136 -8.28 -17.79 22.78
N GLN A 137 -7.12 -17.72 23.43
CA GLN A 137 -6.71 -18.69 24.46
C GLN A 137 -7.64 -18.66 25.68
N SER A 138 -8.01 -17.46 26.13
CA SER A 138 -8.93 -17.30 27.27
C SER A 138 -10.36 -17.73 26.95
N ALA A 139 -10.84 -17.51 25.71
CA ALA A 139 -12.13 -18.03 25.26
C ALA A 139 -12.14 -19.57 25.18
N SER A 140 -11.07 -20.20 24.68
CA SER A 140 -10.95 -21.66 24.65
C SER A 140 -10.99 -22.27 26.05
N ALA A 141 -10.26 -21.68 27.00
CA ALA A 141 -10.22 -22.14 28.39
C ALA A 141 -11.58 -22.02 29.11
N MET A 142 -12.50 -21.16 28.66
CA MET A 142 -13.86 -21.05 29.21
C MET A 142 -14.84 -22.08 28.63
N ILE A 143 -14.55 -22.67 27.47
CA ILE A 143 -15.40 -23.68 26.81
C ILE A 143 -15.09 -25.08 27.36
N ASP A 144 -13.88 -25.29 27.88
CA ASP A 144 -13.41 -26.58 28.41
C ASP A 144 -13.82 -26.85 29.88
N PHE A 145 -14.74 -26.04 30.45
CA PHE A 145 -15.37 -26.24 31.77
C PHE A 145 -16.88 -26.51 31.64
#